data_AF-T5A382-F1
#
_entry.id   AF-T5A382-F1
#
_cell.length_a   1.000
_cell.length_b   1.000
_cell.length_c   1.000
_cell.angle_alpha   90.00
_cell.angle_beta   90.00
_cell.angle_gamma   90.00
#
_symmetry.space_group_name_H-M   'P 1'
#
loop_
_entity.id
_entity.type
_entity.pdbx_description
1 polymer ?
#
loop_
_entity_poly.entity_id
_entity_poly.type
_entity_poly.pdbx_seq_one_letter_code
_entity_poly.pdbx_strand_id
1 'polypeptide(L)'
;MRRRNYVPPYATLDIFAEVVNRKTIPNKKADPEGYFQYVAEKLTASAVTQTYHYMVEGGLQYGLLTTGEMIVFLRINWDEPETLLFHLAEPGAETVTHSPHDFFLCTAVGQYLAFSLMALQSSPHRQEDRQNATAKLKPSLEDFGRVRAGNVS
;
A
#
# COMPACT_ATOMS: atom_id res chain seq x y z
N MET A 1 17.14 20.11 22.12
CA MET A 1 17.61 18.97 21.30
C MET A 1 16.42 18.05 21.01
N ARG A 2 15.79 18.15 19.83
CA ARG A 2 14.77 17.18 19.39
C ARG A 2 15.50 15.93 18.89
N ARG A 3 15.27 14.78 19.51
CA ARG A 3 15.74 13.50 18.97
C ARG A 3 15.04 13.28 17.63
N ARG A 4 15.80 13.21 16.53
CA ARG A 4 15.27 12.60 15.30
C ARG A 4 15.00 11.15 15.64
N ASN A 5 13.75 10.72 15.58
CA ASN A 5 13.41 9.32 15.69
C ASN A 5 14.06 8.61 14.51
N TYR A 6 14.90 7.63 14.83
CA TYR A 6 15.48 6.71 13.85
C TYR A 6 14.35 5.88 13.26
N VAL A 7 14.12 6.02 11.95
CA VAL A 7 13.22 5.15 11.18
C VAL A 7 14.13 4.10 10.53
N PRO A 8 14.02 2.81 10.88
CA PRO A 8 14.87 1.78 10.30
C PRO A 8 14.70 1.73 8.77
N PRO A 9 15.76 1.38 8.02
CA PRO A 9 15.79 1.47 6.55
C PRO A 9 14.79 0.57 5.82
N TYR A 10 14.07 -0.29 6.54
CA TYR A 10 12.93 -1.05 6.04
C TYR A 10 11.88 -1.02 7.16
N ALA A 11 10.99 -0.03 7.12
CA ALA A 11 9.84 0.00 8.03
C ALA A 11 8.87 -1.10 7.59
N THR A 12 9.03 -2.29 8.14
CA THR A 12 8.06 -3.37 7.97
C THR A 12 6.84 -3.04 8.83
N LEU A 13 5.66 -2.97 8.21
CA LEU A 13 4.39 -2.73 8.88
C LEU A 13 3.57 -4.01 8.86
N ASP A 14 3.24 -4.56 10.02
CA ASP A 14 2.23 -5.62 10.11
C ASP A 14 0.85 -4.98 10.14
N ILE A 15 0.22 -4.87 8.96
CA ILE A 15 -1.10 -4.25 8.80
C ILE A 15 -2.14 -4.91 9.71
N PHE A 16 -2.08 -6.24 9.90
CA PHE A 16 -3.04 -6.95 10.72
C PHE A 16 -2.87 -6.64 12.21
N ALA A 17 -1.63 -6.65 12.71
CA ALA A 17 -1.36 -6.39 14.11
C ALA A 17 -1.54 -4.90 14.47
N GLU A 18 -1.04 -4.01 13.62
CA GLU A 18 -0.86 -2.60 13.94
C GLU A 18 -2.08 -1.74 13.58
N VAL A 19 -2.80 -2.07 12.49
CA VAL A 19 -3.95 -1.29 12.03
C VAL A 19 -5.27 -2.01 12.29
N VAL A 20 -5.39 -3.26 11.85
CA VAL A 20 -6.65 -4.02 11.93
C VAL A 20 -7.02 -4.37 13.37
N ASN A 21 -6.08 -4.95 14.12
CA ASN A 21 -6.30 -5.42 15.48
C ASN A 21 -5.99 -4.37 16.55
N ARG A 22 -5.97 -3.08 16.17
CA ARG A 22 -5.71 -1.99 17.10
C ARG A 22 -6.77 -1.99 18.21
N LYS A 23 -6.32 -2.10 19.46
CA LYS A 23 -7.22 -2.23 20.63
C LYS A 23 -7.94 -0.94 21.00
N THR A 24 -7.42 0.20 20.59
CA THR A 24 -7.91 1.52 21.02
C THR A 24 -8.33 2.36 19.83
N ILE A 25 -9.55 2.88 19.88
CA ILE A 25 -10.07 3.85 18.93
C ILE A 25 -10.00 5.23 19.62
N PRO A 26 -9.24 6.19 19.09
CA PRO A 26 -9.19 7.55 19.64
C PRO A 26 -10.58 8.19 19.67
N ASN A 27 -10.88 8.99 20.70
CA ASN A 27 -12.17 9.65 20.79
C ASN A 27 -12.19 10.90 19.90
N LYS A 28 -13.08 10.95 18.90
CA LYS A 28 -13.17 12.06 17.93
C LYS A 28 -13.32 13.46 18.56
N LYS A 29 -13.97 13.59 19.73
CA LYS A 29 -14.16 14.89 20.39
C LYS A 29 -12.97 15.28 21.28
N ALA A 30 -12.38 14.31 21.97
CA ALA A 30 -11.27 14.55 22.90
C ALA A 30 -9.90 14.58 22.20
N ASP A 31 -9.76 13.85 21.10
CA ASP A 31 -8.55 13.76 20.28
C ASP A 31 -8.93 13.65 18.78
N PRO A 32 -9.27 14.80 18.13
CA PRO A 32 -9.65 14.82 16.72
C PRO A 32 -8.51 14.38 15.79
N GLU A 33 -7.27 14.71 16.13
CA GLU A 33 -6.08 14.40 15.32
C GLU A 33 -5.77 12.90 15.35
N GLY A 34 -5.75 12.29 16.54
CA GLY A 34 -5.58 10.85 16.66
C GLY A 34 -6.71 10.08 16.00
N TYR A 35 -7.95 10.59 16.05
CA TYR A 35 -9.06 9.99 15.33
C TYR A 35 -8.88 10.08 13.80
N PHE A 36 -8.42 11.22 13.29
CA PHE A 36 -8.13 11.39 11.87
C PHE A 36 -7.04 10.41 11.40
N GLN A 37 -5.93 10.33 12.14
CA GLN A 37 -4.84 9.40 11.85
C GLN A 37 -5.33 7.94 11.86
N TYR A 38 -6.13 7.54 12.85
CA TYR A 38 -6.71 6.21 12.93
C TYR A 38 -7.57 5.88 11.70
N VAL A 39 -8.40 6.83 11.24
CA VAL A 39 -9.24 6.63 10.04
C VAL A 39 -8.36 6.55 8.78
N ALA A 40 -7.35 7.41 8.66
CA ALA A 40 -6.43 7.42 7.53
C ALA A 40 -5.62 6.10 7.42
N GLU A 41 -5.12 5.60 8.54
CA GLU A 41 -4.43 4.29 8.64
C GLU A 41 -5.35 3.16 8.18
N LYS A 42 -6.60 3.13 8.70
CA LYS A 42 -7.57 2.09 8.36
C LYS A 42 -7.95 2.10 6.88
N LEU A 43 -8.16 3.29 6.30
CA LEU A 43 -8.47 3.43 4.88
C LEU A 43 -7.29 2.99 4.01
N THR A 44 -6.07 3.43 4.35
CA THR A 44 -4.85 3.03 3.65
C THR A 44 -4.64 1.52 3.70
N ALA A 45 -4.76 0.92 4.89
CA ALA A 45 -4.66 -0.53 5.09
C ALA A 45 -5.68 -1.29 4.24
N SER A 46 -6.92 -0.81 4.20
CA SER A 46 -8.00 -1.44 3.41
C SER A 46 -7.68 -1.37 1.91
N ALA A 47 -7.25 -0.21 1.40
CA ALA A 47 -6.90 -0.03 0.00
C ALA A 47 -5.71 -0.92 -0.41
N VAL A 48 -4.66 -0.96 0.40
CA VAL A 48 -3.47 -1.81 0.16
C VAL A 48 -3.85 -3.28 0.17
N THR A 49 -4.63 -3.72 1.16
CA THR A 49 -5.06 -5.11 1.32
C THR A 49 -5.93 -5.57 0.15
N GLN A 50 -6.85 -4.71 -0.30
CA GLN A 50 -7.72 -5.01 -1.44
C GLN A 50 -6.93 -5.07 -2.75
N THR A 51 -6.04 -4.11 -3.00
CA THR A 51 -5.18 -4.13 -4.21
C THR A 51 -4.29 -5.36 -4.21
N TYR A 52 -3.68 -5.70 -3.07
CA TYR A 52 -2.87 -6.90 -2.93
C TYR A 52 -3.66 -8.17 -3.24
N HIS A 53 -4.88 -8.29 -2.72
CA HIS A 53 -5.76 -9.41 -3.02
C HIS A 53 -6.01 -9.57 -4.53
N TYR A 54 -6.36 -8.48 -5.22
CA TYR A 54 -6.55 -8.52 -6.67
C TYR A 54 -5.26 -8.81 -7.46
N MET A 55 -4.11 -8.35 -6.97
CA MET A 55 -2.82 -8.69 -7.59
C MET A 55 -2.55 -10.19 -7.51
N VAL A 56 -2.79 -10.82 -6.35
CA VAL A 56 -2.64 -12.28 -6.17
C VAL A 56 -3.62 -13.04 -7.06
N GLU A 57 -4.91 -12.67 -7.04
CA GLU A 57 -5.94 -13.31 -7.89
C GLU A 57 -5.65 -13.13 -9.39
N GLY A 58 -5.07 -12.00 -9.79
CA GLY A 58 -4.67 -11.73 -11.17
C GLY A 58 -3.35 -12.37 -11.58
N GLY A 59 -2.56 -12.90 -10.63
CA GLY A 59 -1.18 -13.33 -10.90
C GLY A 59 -0.24 -12.18 -11.25
N LEU A 60 -0.54 -10.97 -10.78
CA LEU A 60 0.20 -9.74 -11.08
C LEU A 60 1.35 -9.57 -10.09
N GLN A 61 2.56 -9.33 -10.61
CA GLN A 61 3.71 -9.01 -9.77
C GLN A 61 3.70 -7.54 -9.32
N TYR A 62 3.14 -6.64 -10.11
CA TYR A 62 3.20 -5.20 -9.92
C TYR A 62 1.79 -4.59 -9.84
N GLY A 63 1.61 -3.62 -8.95
CA GLY A 63 0.37 -2.86 -8.80
C GLY A 63 0.65 -1.47 -8.24
N LEU A 64 -0.38 -0.61 -8.20
CA LEU A 64 -0.22 0.74 -7.62
C LEU A 64 -1.51 1.26 -7.03
N LEU A 65 -1.37 2.24 -6.14
CA LEU A 65 -2.43 3.07 -5.58
C LEU A 65 -2.01 4.53 -5.67
N THR A 66 -2.96 5.46 -5.74
CA THR A 66 -2.65 6.90 -5.72
C THR A 66 -3.75 7.71 -5.05
N THR A 67 -3.34 8.78 -4.38
CA THR A 67 -4.24 9.82 -3.85
C THR A 67 -4.31 11.04 -4.79
N GLY A 68 -3.66 10.99 -5.95
CA GLY A 68 -3.44 12.12 -6.85
C GLY A 68 -2.20 12.95 -6.49
N GLU A 69 -1.87 13.06 -5.21
CA GLU A 69 -0.66 13.75 -4.71
C GLU A 69 0.50 12.80 -4.50
N MET A 70 0.21 11.58 -4.01
CA MET A 70 1.19 10.53 -3.78
C MET A 70 0.88 9.30 -4.61
N ILE A 71 1.92 8.55 -4.95
CA ILE A 71 1.83 7.27 -5.64
C ILE A 71 2.46 6.20 -4.75
N VAL A 72 1.74 5.10 -4.55
CA VAL A 72 2.24 3.91 -3.83
C VAL A 72 2.41 2.81 -4.87
N PHE A 73 3.64 2.54 -5.25
CA PHE A 73 3.99 1.42 -6.12
C PHE A 73 4.13 0.16 -5.27
N LEU A 74 3.55 -0.94 -5.75
CA LEU A 74 3.49 -2.21 -5.04
C LEU A 74 4.15 -3.31 -5.86
N ARG A 75 4.84 -4.23 -5.19
CA ARG A 75 5.43 -5.43 -5.80
C ARG A 75 5.27 -6.64 -4.89
N ILE A 76 4.76 -7.73 -5.46
CA ILE A 76 4.74 -9.04 -4.81
C ILE A 76 6.06 -9.75 -5.12
N ASN A 77 6.73 -10.23 -4.08
CA ASN A 77 7.74 -11.27 -4.26
C ASN A 77 7.04 -12.63 -4.25
N TRP A 78 6.98 -13.33 -5.37
CA TRP A 78 6.24 -14.60 -5.46
C TRP A 78 6.91 -15.76 -4.72
N ASP A 79 8.20 -15.63 -4.39
CA ASP A 79 8.90 -16.57 -3.50
C ASP A 79 8.43 -16.40 -2.04
N GLU A 80 8.07 -15.16 -1.66
CA GLU A 80 7.63 -14.76 -0.31
C GLU A 80 6.35 -13.92 -0.38
N PRO A 81 5.22 -14.48 -0.84
CA PRO A 81 4.02 -13.71 -1.19
C PRO A 81 3.39 -13.01 0.01
N GLU A 82 3.65 -13.48 1.23
CA GLU A 82 3.18 -12.86 2.49
C GLU A 82 3.74 -11.45 2.72
N THR A 83 4.83 -11.09 2.03
CA THR A 83 5.43 -9.76 2.12
C THR A 83 5.13 -8.93 0.87
N LEU A 84 4.43 -7.81 1.08
CA LEU A 84 4.21 -6.80 0.03
C LEU A 84 5.29 -5.73 0.10
N LEU A 85 6.07 -5.61 -0.97
CA LEU A 85 7.04 -4.53 -1.10
C LEU A 85 6.34 -3.29 -1.63
N PHE A 86 6.70 -2.11 -1.11
CA PHE A 86 6.14 -0.85 -1.58
C PHE A 86 7.23 0.22 -1.77
N HIS A 87 6.93 1.18 -2.64
CA HIS A 87 7.66 2.43 -2.78
C HIS A 87 6.64 3.57 -2.79
N LEU A 88 6.76 4.49 -1.84
CA LEU A 88 5.99 5.72 -1.79
C LEU A 88 6.75 6.80 -2.54
N ALA A 89 6.08 7.46 -3.47
CA ALA A 89 6.61 8.61 -4.19
C ALA A 89 5.68 9.82 -4.04
N GLU A 90 6.29 11.00 -3.93
CA GLU A 90 5.63 12.31 -3.88
C GLU A 90 6.13 13.18 -5.03
N PRO A 91 5.66 12.94 -6.28
CA PRO A 91 6.27 13.56 -7.46
C PRO A 91 6.32 15.08 -7.41
N GLY A 92 5.31 15.72 -6.82
CA GLY A 92 5.28 17.18 -6.65
C GLY A 92 6.37 17.73 -5.73
N ALA A 93 6.77 16.98 -4.70
CA ALA A 93 7.86 17.37 -3.79
C ALA A 93 9.24 16.98 -4.35
N GLU A 94 9.33 15.82 -4.99
CA GLU A 94 10.56 15.28 -5.56
C GLU A 94 11.06 16.14 -6.73
N THR A 95 10.15 16.60 -7.59
CA THR A 95 10.48 17.51 -8.70
C THR A 95 11.16 18.80 -8.24
N VAL A 96 10.86 19.33 -7.05
CA VAL A 96 11.47 20.57 -6.51
C VAL A 96 12.88 20.33 -5.94
N THR A 97 13.23 19.10 -5.59
CA THR A 97 14.46 18.77 -4.85
C THR A 97 15.57 18.16 -5.71
N HIS A 98 15.24 17.65 -6.90
CA HIS A 98 16.21 17.00 -7.80
C HIS A 98 16.89 17.96 -8.79
N SER A 99 18.12 17.59 -9.19
CA SER A 99 18.92 18.32 -10.19
C SER A 99 18.16 18.46 -11.52
N PRO A 100 18.31 19.58 -12.25
CA PRO A 100 17.63 19.81 -13.53
C PRO A 100 17.85 18.71 -14.60
N HIS A 101 18.90 17.90 -14.45
CA HIS A 101 19.26 16.86 -15.42
C HIS A 101 18.42 15.57 -15.30
N ASP A 102 17.88 15.25 -14.11
CA ASP A 102 17.12 14.01 -13.86
C ASP A 102 15.66 14.26 -13.45
N PHE A 103 15.22 15.53 -13.47
CA PHE A 103 13.89 15.96 -13.02
C PHE A 103 12.74 15.17 -13.64
N PHE A 104 12.85 14.80 -14.92
CA PHE A 104 11.77 14.10 -15.64
C PHE A 104 11.48 12.71 -15.05
N LEU A 105 12.48 12.03 -14.48
CA LEU A 105 12.33 10.73 -13.82
C LEU A 105 11.54 10.85 -12.51
N CYS A 106 11.56 12.02 -11.89
CA CYS A 106 10.86 12.30 -10.63
C CYS A 106 9.44 12.82 -10.84
N THR A 107 9.04 13.10 -12.09
CA THR A 107 7.66 13.48 -12.40
C THR A 107 6.74 12.28 -12.28
N ALA A 108 5.45 12.51 -11.98
CA ALA A 108 4.47 11.45 -11.94
C ALA A 108 4.46 10.64 -13.26
N VAL A 109 4.55 11.33 -14.41
CA VAL A 109 4.60 10.70 -15.73
C VAL A 109 5.85 9.82 -15.89
N GLY A 110 7.02 10.31 -15.50
CA GLY A 110 8.26 9.56 -15.57
C GLY A 110 8.22 8.30 -14.71
N GLN A 111 7.72 8.41 -13.48
CA GLN A 111 7.56 7.28 -12.57
C GLN A 111 6.53 6.26 -13.07
N TYR A 112 5.36 6.71 -13.54
CA TYR A 112 4.37 5.82 -14.15
C TYR A 112 4.92 5.09 -15.36
N LEU A 113 5.65 5.78 -16.23
CA LEU A 113 6.27 5.18 -17.42
C LEU A 113 7.29 4.10 -17.02
N ALA A 114 8.22 4.43 -16.12
CA ALA A 114 9.22 3.50 -15.64
C ALA A 114 8.57 2.26 -14.99
N PHE A 115 7.57 2.48 -14.13
CA PHE A 115 6.84 1.39 -13.49
C PHE A 115 6.06 0.52 -14.48
N SER A 116 5.41 1.14 -15.48
CA SER A 116 4.67 0.42 -16.52
C SER A 116 5.60 -0.46 -17.36
N LEU A 117 6.79 0.04 -17.70
CA LEU A 117 7.79 -0.75 -18.42
C LEU A 117 8.27 -1.95 -17.60
N MET A 118 8.49 -1.80 -16.28
CA MET A 118 8.81 -2.93 -15.40
C MET A 118 7.66 -3.94 -15.34
N ALA A 119 6.41 -3.48 -15.22
CA ALA A 119 5.24 -4.35 -15.16
C ALA A 119 5.02 -5.13 -16.47
N LEU A 120 5.21 -4.49 -17.63
CA LEU A 120 5.07 -5.15 -18.94
C LEU A 120 6.15 -6.20 -19.22
N GLN A 121 7.33 -6.07 -18.61
CA GLN A 121 8.38 -7.08 -18.69
C GLN A 121 8.09 -8.29 -17.78
N SER A 122 7.18 -8.14 -16.81
CA SER A 122 6.73 -9.25 -15.97
C SER A 122 5.67 -10.09 -16.70
N SER A 123 5.85 -11.41 -16.70
CA SER A 123 4.80 -12.32 -17.16
C SER A 123 3.83 -12.60 -16.02
N PRO A 124 2.51 -12.67 -16.27
CA PRO A 124 1.57 -13.11 -15.26
C PRO A 124 1.95 -14.49 -14.73
N HIS A 125 1.89 -14.65 -13.40
CA HIS A 125 2.22 -15.92 -12.75
C HIS A 125 1.17 -17.00 -13.00
N ARG A 126 1.60 -18.25 -12.99
CA ARG A 126 0.75 -19.40 -13.35
C ARG A 126 -0.30 -19.63 -12.27
N GLN A 127 -1.35 -20.37 -12.63
CA GLN A 127 -2.42 -20.73 -11.69
C GLN A 127 -1.89 -21.45 -10.44
N GLU A 128 -0.86 -22.29 -10.58
CA GLU A 128 -0.21 -22.98 -9.46
C GLU A 128 0.46 -22.00 -8.49
N ASP A 129 1.20 -21.01 -9.01
CA ASP A 129 1.84 -19.96 -8.20
C ASP A 129 0.81 -19.18 -7.40
N ARG A 130 -0.32 -18.84 -8.05
CA ARG A 130 -1.45 -18.15 -7.42
C ARG A 130 -2.08 -18.97 -6.30
N GLN A 131 -2.35 -20.25 -6.54
CA GLN A 131 -2.93 -21.14 -5.53
C GLN A 131 -2.01 -21.32 -4.32
N ASN A 132 -0.70 -21.46 -4.57
CA ASN A 132 0.31 -21.54 -3.52
C ASN A 132 0.39 -20.25 -2.69
N ALA A 133 0.33 -19.08 -3.35
CA ALA A 133 0.28 -17.80 -2.65
C ALA A 133 -1.00 -17.66 -1.81
N THR A 134 -2.17 -17.96 -2.38
CA THR A 134 -3.45 -17.93 -1.65
C THR A 134 -3.46 -18.90 -0.46
N ALA A 135 -2.85 -20.08 -0.59
CA ALA A 135 -2.78 -21.05 0.50
C ALA A 135 -1.86 -20.60 1.66
N LYS A 136 -0.81 -19.82 1.37
CA LYS A 136 0.08 -19.22 2.38
C LYS A 136 -0.58 -18.03 3.07
N LEU A 137 -1.49 -17.34 2.40
CA LEU A 137 -2.25 -16.24 2.98
C LEU A 137 -3.26 -16.76 4.01
N LYS A 138 -3.20 -16.22 5.23
CA LYS A 138 -4.21 -16.53 6.26
C LYS A 138 -5.60 -16.10 5.76
N PRO A 139 -6.66 -16.91 5.95
CA PRO A 139 -8.02 -16.52 5.61
C PRO A 139 -8.46 -15.40 6.57
N SER A 140 -8.27 -14.14 6.19
CA SER A 140 -8.70 -12.99 6.99
C SER A 140 -9.14 -11.79 6.15
N LEU A 141 -9.52 -12.02 4.89
CA LEU A 141 -10.00 -10.95 4.00
C LEU A 141 -11.53 -10.93 3.81
N GLU A 142 -12.25 -12.03 4.06
CA GLU A 142 -13.70 -12.08 3.84
C GLU A 142 -14.49 -11.18 4.81
N ASP A 143 -13.93 -10.79 5.95
CA ASP A 143 -14.65 -10.01 6.97
C ASP A 143 -14.58 -8.48 6.79
N PHE A 144 -13.66 -7.97 5.96
CA PHE A 144 -13.56 -6.53 5.69
C PHE A 144 -14.57 -6.02 4.65
N GLY A 145 -15.05 -6.90 3.76
CA GLY A 145 -16.08 -6.59 2.75
C GLY A 145 -17.50 -6.45 3.32
N ARG A 146 -17.70 -6.71 4.62
CA ARG A 146 -19.02 -6.71 5.25
C ARG A 146 -19.28 -5.50 6.16
N VAL A 147 -18.72 -4.33 5.82
CA VAL A 147 -19.26 -3.07 6.35
C VAL A 147 -20.55 -2.76 5.58
N ARG A 148 -21.66 -3.29 6.10
CA ARG A 148 -23.02 -2.98 5.61
C ARG A 148 -23.22 -1.46 5.62
N ALA A 149 -23.54 -0.91 4.45
CA ALA A 149 -24.21 0.38 4.36
C ALA A 149 -25.51 0.29 5.17
N GLY A 150 -25.53 0.95 6.33
CA GLY A 150 -26.75 1.14 7.11
C GLY A 150 -27.61 2.16 6.40
N ASN A 151 -28.79 1.72 5.93
CA ASN A 151 -29.84 2.60 5.45
C ASN A 151 -30.18 3.64 6.53
N VAL A 152 -30.14 4.91 6.16
CA VAL A 152 -30.79 5.97 6.93
C VAL A 152 -32.26 5.95 6.53
N SER A 153 -33.13 5.60 7.48
CA SER A 153 -34.54 5.98 7.45
C SER A 153 -34.70 7.39 8.00
#